data_AF-A0A536FTD9-F1
#
_entry.id   AF-A0A536FTD9-F1
#
_cell.length_a   1.000
_cell.length_b   1.000
_cell.length_c   1.000
_cell.angle_alpha   90.00
_cell.angle_beta   90.00
_cell.angle_gamma   90.00
#
_symmetry.space_group_name_H-M   'P 1'
#
loop_
_entity.id
_entity.type
_entity.pdbx_description
1 polymer ?
#
loop_
_entity_poly.entity_id
_entity_poly.type
_entity_poly.pdbx_seq_one_letter_code
_entity_poly.pdbx_strand_id
1 'polypeptide(L)'
;FMTSHPQDLEPELLEVMAASDVVCRELQLPIQSGDDIVLKRMARGYQTRHYRAIVERARRLMPDIGLVTDVIVGFPGETEAAYLNTRALVEQMQFDVVHIAMYSPRPGTFSASRLVDDVPHEEKLRRLNDLLALQRDIAARKTARWIGRDAEVLIEGRDELNRPYGRIRQGKRANVLRAGGIAPGDIVNIRVLQATAGQLTGLPAA
;
A
#
# COMPACT_ATOMS: atom_id res chain seq x y z
N PHE A 1 6.56 10.96 -0.24
CA PHE A 1 6.07 11.26 -1.59
C PHE A 1 4.80 10.48 -1.81
N MET A 2 3.69 11.14 -2.18
CA MET A 2 2.38 10.48 -2.21
C MET A 2 2.09 9.72 -3.51
N THR A 3 2.66 10.08 -4.66
CA THR A 3 2.53 9.23 -5.87
C THR A 3 3.74 9.38 -6.78
N SER A 4 4.55 8.33 -6.87
CA SER A 4 5.49 8.17 -7.99
C SER A 4 4.82 7.31 -9.05
N HIS A 5 4.90 7.71 -10.32
CA HIS A 5 4.49 6.83 -11.41
C HIS A 5 5.60 5.78 -11.62
N PRO A 6 5.30 4.47 -11.75
CA PRO A 6 6.35 3.44 -11.79
C PRO A 6 7.37 3.60 -12.93
N GLN A 7 7.00 4.30 -14.00
CA GLN A 7 7.89 4.57 -15.12
C GLN A 7 8.96 5.62 -14.82
N ASP A 8 8.64 6.56 -13.93
CA ASP A 8 9.43 7.76 -13.68
C ASP A 8 10.18 7.68 -12.35
N LEU A 9 10.15 6.52 -11.69
CA LEU A 9 10.87 6.28 -10.45
C LEU A 9 12.33 5.97 -10.77
N GLU A 10 13.17 6.97 -10.53
CA GLU A 10 14.62 6.83 -10.63
C GLU A 10 15.19 6.05 -9.44
N PRO A 11 16.14 5.13 -9.66
CA PRO A 11 16.72 4.34 -8.57
C PRO A 11 17.36 5.17 -7.44
N GLU A 12 17.90 6.34 -7.78
CA GLU A 12 18.52 7.31 -6.87
C GLU A 12 17.52 7.82 -5.83
N LEU A 13 16.23 7.91 -6.16
CA LEU A 13 15.19 8.28 -5.21
C LEU A 13 15.14 7.31 -4.03
N LEU A 14 15.27 6.00 -4.30
CA LEU A 14 15.25 4.98 -3.24
C LEU A 14 16.48 5.07 -2.34
N GLU A 15 17.62 5.48 -2.89
CA GLU A 15 18.85 5.68 -2.13
C GLU A 15 18.73 6.91 -1.22
N VAL A 16 18.20 8.02 -1.74
CA VAL A 16 17.92 9.22 -0.95
C VAL A 16 16.90 8.93 0.15
N MET A 17 15.83 8.18 -0.15
CA MET A 17 14.86 7.75 0.86
C MET A 17 15.51 6.89 1.95
N ALA A 18 16.41 5.98 1.58
CA ALA A 18 17.08 5.09 2.52
C ALA A 18 18.11 5.81 3.41
N ALA A 19 18.81 6.81 2.87
CA ALA A 19 19.83 7.59 3.57
C ALA A 19 19.27 8.75 4.41
N SER A 20 17.98 9.06 4.30
CA SER A 20 17.37 10.22 4.96
C SER A 20 16.65 9.86 6.27
N ASP A 21 16.97 10.58 7.34
CA ASP A 21 16.29 10.47 8.63
C ASP A 21 14.95 11.23 8.69
N VAL A 22 14.70 12.13 7.72
CA VAL A 22 13.48 12.95 7.68
C VAL A 22 12.46 12.48 6.64
N VAL A 23 12.87 11.62 5.71
CA VAL A 23 11.95 11.03 4.73
C VAL A 23 11.34 9.73 5.29
N CYS A 24 10.01 9.65 5.30
CA CYS A 24 9.29 8.44 5.69
C CYS A 24 9.65 7.25 4.79
N ARG A 25 9.70 6.06 5.40
CA ARG A 25 9.95 4.78 4.72
C ARG A 25 8.66 4.18 4.17
N GLU A 26 7.92 4.99 3.42
CA GLU A 26 6.70 4.59 2.73
C GLU A 26 6.81 4.97 1.26
N LEU A 27 6.52 4.02 0.38
CA LEU A 27 6.51 4.20 -1.06
C LEU A 27 5.11 3.87 -1.60
N GLN A 28 4.42 4.91 -2.07
CA GLN A 28 3.18 4.76 -2.82
C GLN A 28 3.49 4.71 -4.32
N LEU A 29 3.28 3.53 -4.90
CA LEU A 29 3.63 3.19 -6.27
C LEU A 29 2.49 2.42 -6.93
N PRO A 30 1.58 3.10 -7.66
CA PRO A 30 0.39 2.48 -8.23
C PRO A 30 0.73 1.48 -9.35
N ILE A 31 0.43 0.19 -9.16
CA ILE A 31 0.65 -0.82 -10.20
C ILE A 31 -0.49 -0.85 -11.22
N GLN A 32 -1.73 -0.62 -10.78
CA GLN A 32 -2.99 -0.69 -11.52
C GLN A 32 -3.43 -2.10 -11.92
N SER A 33 -2.54 -2.94 -12.46
CA SER A 33 -2.82 -4.34 -12.79
C SER A 33 -1.55 -5.18 -12.73
N GLY A 34 -1.65 -6.44 -12.35
CA GLY A 34 -0.51 -7.38 -12.40
C GLY A 34 -0.40 -8.17 -13.69
N ASP A 35 -1.06 -7.72 -14.77
CA ASP A 35 -0.97 -8.34 -16.09
C ASP A 35 -0.43 -7.35 -17.14
N ASP A 36 0.62 -7.75 -17.87
CA ASP A 36 1.30 -6.87 -18.83
C ASP A 36 0.41 -6.50 -20.04
N ILE A 37 -0.55 -7.35 -20.41
CA ILE A 37 -1.50 -7.05 -21.50
C ILE A 37 -2.50 -6.00 -21.04
N VAL A 38 -3.03 -6.15 -19.82
CA VAL A 38 -3.93 -5.17 -19.21
C VAL A 38 -3.21 -3.84 -18.98
N LEU A 39 -1.99 -3.86 -18.45
CA LEU A 39 -1.15 -2.66 -18.26
C LEU A 39 -0.94 -1.91 -19.59
N LYS A 40 -0.63 -2.63 -20.67
CA LYS A 40 -0.50 -2.03 -22.01
C LYS A 40 -1.80 -1.39 -22.48
N ARG A 41 -2.96 -2.02 -22.24
CA ARG A 41 -4.28 -1.45 -22.57
C ARG A 41 -4.64 -0.24 -21.71
N MET A 42 -4.14 -0.19 -20.48
CA MET A 42 -4.19 0.99 -19.60
C MET A 42 -3.19 2.09 -20.00
N ALA A 43 -2.49 1.95 -21.14
CA ALA A 43 -1.46 2.85 -21.62
C ALA A 43 -0.28 3.04 -20.65
N ARG A 44 0.09 2.00 -19.89
CA ARG A 44 1.28 2.00 -19.04
C ARG A 44 2.52 1.67 -19.85
N GLY A 45 3.55 2.50 -19.74
CA GLY A 45 4.85 2.28 -20.40
C GLY A 45 5.80 1.35 -19.63
N TYR A 46 5.30 0.62 -18.63
CA TYR A 46 6.05 -0.34 -17.84
C TYR A 46 5.37 -1.73 -17.83
N GLN A 47 6.11 -2.72 -17.37
CA GLN A 47 5.66 -4.11 -17.20
C GLN A 47 5.84 -4.50 -15.74
N THR A 48 5.15 -5.54 -15.31
CA THR A 48 5.24 -6.10 -13.96
C THR A 48 6.67 -6.43 -13.56
N ARG A 49 7.52 -6.90 -14.48
CA ARG A 49 8.95 -7.13 -14.21
C ARG A 49 9.71 -5.87 -13.76
N HIS A 50 9.40 -4.71 -14.34
CA HIS A 50 10.05 -3.45 -13.98
C HIS A 50 9.58 -3.02 -12.58
N TYR A 51 8.28 -3.16 -12.31
CA TYR A 51 7.73 -2.91 -10.99
C TYR A 51 8.36 -3.80 -9.91
N ARG A 52 8.51 -5.10 -10.19
CA ARG A 52 9.18 -6.05 -9.29
C ARG A 52 10.60 -5.61 -8.97
N ALA A 53 11.38 -5.21 -9.98
CA ALA A 53 12.74 -4.74 -9.78
C ALA A 53 12.82 -3.51 -8.87
N ILE A 54 11.88 -2.56 -9.00
CA ILE A 54 11.76 -1.38 -8.12
C ILE A 54 11.48 -1.83 -6.68
N VAL A 55 10.46 -2.66 -6.47
CA VAL A 55 10.08 -3.14 -5.13
C VAL A 55 11.20 -3.94 -4.48
N GLU A 56 11.90 -4.79 -5.23
CA GLU A 56 13.04 -5.55 -4.73
C GLU A 56 14.20 -4.62 -4.33
N ARG A 57 14.52 -3.61 -5.12
CA ARG A 57 15.54 -2.61 -4.76
C ARG A 57 15.14 -1.84 -3.51
N ALA A 58 13.89 -1.39 -3.42
CA ALA A 58 13.38 -0.68 -2.26
C ALA A 58 13.50 -1.53 -0.99
N ARG A 59 13.18 -2.82 -1.05
CA ARG A 59 13.31 -3.76 0.08
C ARG A 59 14.76 -4.07 0.45
N ARG A 60 15.68 -4.10 -0.52
CA ARG A 60 17.12 -4.27 -0.22
C ARG A 60 17.66 -3.07 0.55
N LEU A 61 17.27 -1.86 0.17
CA LEU A 61 17.71 -0.62 0.81
C LEU A 61 16.98 -0.35 2.13
N MET A 62 15.70 -0.67 2.21
CA MET A 62 14.82 -0.45 3.35
C MET A 62 13.97 -1.72 3.61
N PRO A 63 14.49 -2.70 4.37
CA PRO A 63 13.81 -3.99 4.60
C PRO A 63 12.42 -3.88 5.24
N ASP A 64 12.16 -2.77 5.94
CA ASP A 64 10.90 -2.47 6.58
C ASP A 64 10.00 -1.50 5.82
N ILE A 65 10.33 -1.13 4.58
CA ILE A 65 9.55 -0.16 3.78
C ILE A 65 8.04 -0.52 3.72
N GLY A 66 7.21 0.50 3.95
CA GLY A 66 5.77 0.45 3.71
C GLY A 66 5.49 0.60 2.21
N LEU A 67 4.73 -0.33 1.63
CA LEU A 67 4.35 -0.27 0.22
C LEU A 67 2.86 -0.04 0.09
N VAL A 68 2.50 1.03 -0.63
CA VAL A 68 1.12 1.39 -0.96
C VAL A 68 0.94 1.31 -2.46
N THR A 69 -0.17 0.75 -2.91
CA THR A 69 -0.46 0.67 -4.34
C THR A 69 -1.95 0.81 -4.63
N ASP A 70 -2.28 0.96 -5.89
CA ASP A 70 -3.64 1.06 -6.40
C ASP A 70 -3.82 -0.03 -7.46
N VAL A 71 -4.95 -0.72 -7.42
CA VAL A 71 -5.33 -1.79 -8.36
C VAL A 71 -6.73 -1.53 -8.88
N ILE A 72 -6.92 -1.67 -10.19
CA ILE A 72 -8.23 -1.59 -10.83
C ILE A 72 -8.59 -3.00 -11.32
N VAL A 73 -9.70 -3.55 -10.82
CA VAL A 73 -10.27 -4.81 -11.30
C VAL A 73 -11.37 -4.57 -12.32
N GLY A 74 -11.51 -5.48 -13.27
CA GLY A 74 -12.54 -5.45 -14.30
C GLY A 74 -12.31 -4.40 -15.37
N PHE A 75 -11.04 -4.05 -15.64
CA PHE A 75 -10.72 -3.17 -16.75
C PHE A 75 -11.18 -3.79 -18.09
N PRO A 76 -11.57 -2.99 -19.11
CA PRO A 76 -11.99 -3.50 -20.40
C PRO A 76 -11.03 -4.56 -20.99
N GLY A 77 -11.59 -5.74 -21.25
CA GLY A 77 -10.93 -6.93 -21.75
C GLY A 77 -10.08 -7.71 -20.74
N GLU A 78 -10.23 -7.46 -19.43
CA GLU A 78 -9.57 -8.22 -18.37
C GLU A 78 -10.18 -9.64 -18.25
N THR A 79 -9.41 -10.63 -18.69
CA THR A 79 -9.75 -12.06 -18.57
C THR A 79 -9.52 -12.58 -17.15
N GLU A 80 -10.06 -13.76 -16.84
CA GLU A 80 -9.81 -14.42 -15.55
C GLU A 80 -8.30 -14.67 -15.31
N ALA A 81 -7.57 -15.07 -16.34
CA ALA A 81 -6.12 -15.26 -16.24
C ALA A 81 -5.38 -13.96 -15.89
N ALA A 82 -5.78 -12.83 -16.49
CA ALA A 82 -5.20 -11.52 -16.20
C ALA A 82 -5.52 -11.05 -14.76
N TYR A 83 -6.74 -11.33 -14.29
CA TYR A 83 -7.10 -11.10 -12.89
C TYR A 83 -6.25 -11.96 -11.94
N LEU A 84 -6.08 -13.25 -12.23
CA LEU A 84 -5.26 -14.14 -11.41
C LEU A 84 -3.79 -13.72 -11.38
N ASN A 85 -3.24 -13.19 -12.48
CA ASN A 85 -1.91 -12.57 -12.50
C ASN A 85 -1.82 -11.38 -11.53
N THR A 86 -2.86 -10.54 -11.50
CA THR A 86 -2.97 -9.42 -10.55
C THR A 86 -3.02 -9.90 -9.10
N ARG A 87 -3.85 -10.89 -8.80
CA ARG A 87 -3.96 -11.51 -7.48
C ARG A 87 -2.62 -12.11 -7.03
N ALA A 88 -1.96 -12.86 -7.90
CA ALA A 88 -0.65 -13.45 -7.63
C ALA A 88 0.44 -12.40 -7.41
N LEU A 89 0.41 -11.28 -8.16
CA LEU A 89 1.33 -10.18 -7.93
C LEU A 89 1.12 -9.53 -6.57
N VAL A 90 -0.13 -9.25 -6.17
CA VAL A 90 -0.45 -8.69 -4.84
C VAL A 90 0.04 -9.63 -3.74
N GLU A 91 -0.22 -10.93 -3.88
CA GLU A 91 0.26 -11.95 -2.97
C GLU A 91 1.79 -11.99 -2.92
N GLN A 92 2.50 -11.95 -4.04
CA GLN A 92 3.97 -11.95 -4.03
C GLN A 92 4.56 -10.65 -3.46
N MET A 93 3.95 -9.51 -3.77
CA MET A 93 4.45 -8.20 -3.39
C MET A 93 4.13 -7.84 -1.94
N GLN A 94 3.23 -8.53 -1.23
CA GLN A 94 2.96 -8.33 0.21
C GLN A 94 2.85 -6.83 0.59
N PHE A 95 1.96 -6.10 -0.09
CA PHE A 95 1.72 -4.66 0.13
C PHE A 95 1.18 -4.37 1.52
N ASP A 96 1.52 -3.20 2.06
CA ASP A 96 0.96 -2.72 3.32
C ASP A 96 -0.46 -2.17 3.12
N VAL A 97 -0.68 -1.46 2.01
CA VAL A 97 -1.99 -0.95 1.60
C VAL A 97 -2.20 -1.18 0.10
N VAL A 98 -3.39 -1.64 -0.28
CA VAL A 98 -3.83 -1.72 -1.67
C VAL A 98 -5.17 -1.02 -1.77
N HIS A 99 -5.25 0.07 -2.53
CA HIS A 99 -6.51 0.70 -2.89
C HIS A 99 -7.09 -0.03 -4.09
N ILE A 100 -8.16 -0.80 -3.87
CA ILE A 100 -8.77 -1.61 -4.91
C ILE A 100 -10.04 -0.90 -5.38
N ALA A 101 -10.13 -0.66 -6.69
CA ALA A 101 -11.30 -0.07 -7.31
C ALA A 101 -11.82 -0.98 -8.44
N MET A 102 -13.14 -0.99 -8.65
CA MET A 102 -13.70 -1.54 -9.87
C MET A 102 -13.55 -0.52 -11.00
N TYR A 103 -13.26 -0.99 -12.21
CA TYR A 103 -13.29 -0.12 -13.38
C TYR A 103 -14.68 0.47 -13.56
N SER A 104 -14.71 1.79 -13.67
CA SER A 104 -15.87 2.58 -14.04
C SER A 104 -15.47 3.54 -15.16
N PRO A 105 -16.20 3.55 -16.29
CA PRO A 105 -15.90 4.43 -17.41
C PRO A 105 -16.05 5.90 -16.98
N ARG A 106 -15.03 6.70 -17.25
CA ARG A 106 -15.05 8.15 -16.99
C ARG A 106 -15.12 8.90 -18.32
N PRO A 107 -16.11 9.78 -18.52
CA PRO A 107 -16.19 10.59 -19.74
C PRO A 107 -14.87 11.29 -20.06
N GLY A 108 -14.46 11.27 -21.32
CA GLY A 108 -13.22 11.90 -21.79
C GLY A 108 -11.94 11.06 -21.69
N THR A 109 -11.99 9.83 -21.16
CA THR A 109 -10.82 8.94 -21.15
C THR A 109 -10.70 8.12 -22.43
N PHE A 110 -9.48 7.68 -22.76
CA PHE A 110 -9.23 6.72 -23.83
C PHE A 110 -10.04 5.44 -23.63
N SER A 111 -10.06 4.92 -22.40
CA SER A 111 -10.79 3.68 -22.08
C SER A 111 -12.29 3.82 -22.30
N ALA A 112 -12.89 4.96 -21.93
CA ALA A 112 -14.33 5.18 -22.10
C ALA A 112 -14.74 5.43 -23.57
N SER A 113 -13.83 5.95 -24.40
CA SER A 113 -14.12 6.30 -25.80
C SER A 113 -13.73 5.23 -26.80
N ARG A 114 -12.79 4.34 -26.47
CA ARG A 114 -12.18 3.38 -27.42
C ARG A 114 -12.30 1.92 -27.01
N LEU A 115 -12.64 1.61 -25.77
CA LEU A 115 -12.75 0.23 -25.29
C LEU A 115 -14.20 -0.09 -24.89
N VAL A 116 -14.62 -1.31 -25.20
CA VAL A 116 -15.92 -1.83 -24.74
C VAL A 116 -15.74 -2.37 -23.33
N ASP A 117 -16.55 -1.89 -22.38
CA ASP A 117 -16.60 -2.44 -21.02
C ASP A 117 -17.33 -3.79 -21.05
N ASP A 118 -16.57 -4.85 -21.28
CA ASP A 118 -17.02 -6.22 -21.51
C ASP A 118 -16.93 -7.12 -20.27
N VAL A 119 -16.48 -6.58 -19.13
CA VAL A 119 -16.44 -7.31 -17.86
C VAL A 119 -17.75 -7.04 -17.09
N PRO A 120 -18.57 -8.06 -16.80
CA PRO A 120 -19.81 -7.89 -16.05
C PRO A 120 -19.57 -7.32 -14.64
N HIS A 121 -20.48 -6.47 -14.16
CA HIS A 121 -20.37 -5.87 -12.83
C HIS A 121 -20.24 -6.91 -11.71
N GLU A 122 -20.97 -8.03 -11.79
CA GLU A 122 -20.88 -9.14 -10.84
C GLU A 122 -19.45 -9.71 -10.74
N GLU A 123 -18.75 -9.78 -11.86
CA GLU A 123 -17.38 -10.27 -11.93
C GLU A 123 -16.40 -9.25 -11.35
N LYS A 124 -16.61 -7.95 -11.62
CA LYS A 124 -15.83 -6.87 -10.98
C LYS A 124 -15.97 -6.92 -9.46
N LEU A 125 -17.20 -7.15 -8.96
CA LEU A 125 -17.50 -7.23 -7.54
C LEU A 125 -16.89 -8.49 -6.90
N ARG A 126 -16.96 -9.64 -7.58
CA ARG A 126 -16.30 -10.88 -7.14
C ARG A 126 -14.79 -10.68 -6.97
N ARG A 127 -14.14 -10.11 -7.98
CA ARG A 127 -12.69 -9.78 -7.99
C ARG A 127 -12.31 -8.78 -6.91
N LEU A 128 -13.12 -7.72 -6.72
CA LEU A 128 -12.92 -6.73 -5.67
C LEU A 128 -12.91 -7.40 -4.28
N ASN A 129 -13.92 -8.22 -3.99
CA ASN A 129 -14.05 -8.88 -2.69
C ASN A 129 -12.94 -9.91 -2.44
N ASP A 130 -12.54 -10.66 -3.46
CA ASP A 130 -11.42 -11.61 -3.36
C ASP A 130 -10.09 -10.89 -3.08
N LEU A 131 -9.76 -9.80 -3.79
CA LEU A 131 -8.55 -9.02 -3.49
C LEU A 131 -8.61 -8.32 -2.13
N LEU A 132 -9.77 -7.82 -1.70
CA LEU A 132 -9.93 -7.22 -0.37
C LEU A 132 -9.66 -8.26 0.74
N ALA A 133 -10.16 -9.49 0.57
CA ALA A 133 -9.91 -10.58 1.50
C ALA A 133 -8.41 -10.93 1.55
N LEU A 134 -7.77 -11.12 0.40
CA LEU A 134 -6.32 -11.35 0.30
C LEU A 134 -5.52 -10.23 0.96
N GLN A 135 -5.85 -8.97 0.68
CA GLN A 135 -5.13 -7.82 1.23
C GLN A 135 -5.29 -7.72 2.75
N ARG A 136 -6.46 -8.04 3.29
CA ARG A 136 -6.66 -8.08 4.75
C ARG A 136 -5.72 -9.08 5.42
N ASP A 137 -5.53 -10.25 4.81
CA ASP A 137 -4.64 -11.29 5.34
C ASP A 137 -3.16 -10.89 5.23
N ILE A 138 -2.76 -10.27 4.11
CA ILE A 138 -1.43 -9.70 3.92
C ILE A 138 -1.16 -8.61 4.97
N ALA A 139 -2.08 -7.67 5.12
CA ALA A 139 -1.95 -6.56 6.06
C ALA A 139 -1.81 -7.07 7.50
N ALA A 140 -2.64 -8.04 7.92
CA ALA A 140 -2.53 -8.67 9.23
C ALA A 140 -1.16 -9.32 9.46
N ARG A 141 -0.62 -10.08 8.49
CA ARG A 141 0.73 -10.66 8.62
C ARG A 141 1.80 -9.59 8.70
N LYS A 142 1.68 -8.52 7.91
CA LYS A 142 2.65 -7.41 7.84
C LYS A 142 2.67 -6.56 9.11
N THR A 143 1.52 -6.31 9.73
CA THR A 143 1.45 -5.59 11.01
C THR A 143 1.88 -6.49 12.18
N ALA A 144 1.55 -7.78 12.17
CA ALA A 144 1.96 -8.73 13.22
C ALA A 144 3.47 -8.79 13.44
N ARG A 145 4.28 -8.59 12.39
CA ARG A 145 5.76 -8.56 12.49
C ARG A 145 6.30 -7.41 13.35
N TRP A 146 5.47 -6.41 13.67
CA TRP A 146 5.86 -5.31 14.54
C TRP A 146 5.71 -5.65 16.01
N ILE A 147 4.93 -6.68 16.38
CA ILE A 147 4.75 -7.07 17.77
C ILE A 147 6.11 -7.39 18.40
N GLY A 148 6.38 -6.78 19.56
CA GLY A 148 7.64 -6.90 20.28
C GLY A 148 8.76 -5.99 19.79
N ARG A 149 8.55 -5.20 18.72
CA ARG A 149 9.53 -4.21 18.21
C ARG A 149 9.21 -2.80 18.70
N ASP A 150 10.23 -1.95 18.72
CA ASP A 150 10.04 -0.52 18.90
C ASP A 150 9.69 0.15 17.57
N ALA A 151 8.82 1.15 17.62
CA ALA A 151 8.42 1.95 16.47
C ALA A 151 8.29 3.43 16.86
N GLU A 152 8.91 4.29 16.05
CA GLU A 152 8.77 5.74 16.12
C GLU A 152 7.39 6.14 15.57
N VAL A 153 6.63 6.93 16.32
CA VAL A 153 5.27 7.39 15.97
C VAL A 153 5.23 8.91 16.01
N LEU A 154 4.88 9.53 14.88
CA LEU A 154 4.48 10.94 14.83
C LEU A 154 3.01 11.04 15.25
N ILE A 155 2.74 11.74 16.33
CA ILE A 155 1.40 11.88 16.90
C ILE A 155 0.59 12.89 16.10
N GLU A 156 -0.57 12.45 15.60
CA GLU A 156 -1.47 13.25 14.76
C GLU A 156 -2.66 13.78 15.56
N GLY A 157 -3.08 13.06 16.62
CA GLY A 157 -4.29 13.40 17.34
C GLY A 157 -4.60 12.45 18.49
N ARG A 158 -5.86 12.49 18.92
CA ARG A 158 -6.42 11.58 19.93
C ARG A 158 -7.67 10.91 19.39
N ASP A 159 -7.84 9.62 19.73
CA ASP A 159 -9.01 8.87 19.32
C ASP A 159 -10.22 9.15 20.24
N GLU A 160 -11.35 8.49 19.98
CA GLU A 160 -12.59 8.63 20.74
C GLU A 160 -12.45 8.27 22.22
N LEU A 161 -11.43 7.49 22.59
CA LEU A 161 -11.10 7.12 23.97
C LEU A 161 -10.01 8.02 24.57
N ASN A 162 -9.75 9.16 23.93
CA ASN A 162 -8.74 10.15 24.31
C ASN A 162 -7.30 9.59 24.31
N ARG A 163 -7.02 8.51 23.57
CA ARG A 163 -5.67 7.93 23.46
C ARG A 163 -4.90 8.60 22.32
N PRO A 164 -3.63 8.99 22.50
CA PRO A 164 -2.81 9.50 21.40
C PRO A 164 -2.71 8.47 20.28
N TYR A 165 -2.90 8.92 19.04
CA TYR A 165 -2.64 8.13 17.85
C TYR A 165 -1.81 8.91 16.86
N GLY A 166 -1.15 8.18 15.98
CA GLY A 166 -0.29 8.74 14.97
C GLY A 166 0.09 7.72 13.92
N ARG A 167 1.18 7.99 13.20
CA ARG A 167 1.73 7.08 12.19
C ARG A 167 3.19 6.79 12.43
N ILE A 168 3.57 5.55 12.14
CA ILE A 168 4.97 5.18 12.05
C ILE A 168 5.55 5.60 10.70
N ARG A 169 6.88 5.55 10.57
CA ARG A 169 7.59 5.92 9.33
C ARG A 169 7.14 5.16 8.08
N GLN A 170 6.56 3.97 8.23
CA GLN A 170 5.99 3.13 7.17
C GLN A 170 4.49 3.40 6.91
N GLY A 171 3.96 4.52 7.43
CA GLY A 171 2.59 4.99 7.21
C GLY A 171 1.48 4.28 8.01
N LYS A 172 1.83 3.22 8.77
CA LYS A 172 0.85 2.48 9.59
C LYS A 172 0.39 3.32 10.75
N ARG A 173 -0.92 3.28 11.02
CA ARG A 173 -1.51 3.87 12.22
C ARG A 173 -1.01 3.15 13.46
N ALA A 174 -0.67 3.92 14.49
CA ALA A 174 -0.30 3.42 15.81
C ALA A 174 -1.08 4.16 16.90
N ASN A 175 -1.59 3.43 17.89
CA ASN A 175 -2.18 3.99 19.10
C ASN A 175 -1.23 3.81 20.28
N VAL A 176 -1.06 4.87 21.07
CA VAL A 176 -0.20 4.87 22.24
C VAL A 176 -1.03 4.71 23.51
N LEU A 177 -0.78 3.65 24.25
CA LEU A 177 -1.43 3.36 25.52
C LEU A 177 -0.72 4.11 26.67
N ARG A 178 -1.49 4.47 27.70
CA ARG A 178 -0.99 5.01 28.98
C ARG A 178 -0.06 6.24 28.83
N ALA A 179 -0.28 7.02 27.79
CA ALA A 179 0.51 8.20 27.47
C ALA A 179 -0.15 9.48 28.00
N GLY A 180 0.22 9.89 29.22
CA GLY A 180 -0.04 11.24 29.71
C GLY A 180 0.95 12.23 29.08
N GLY A 181 0.49 13.45 28.77
CA GLY A 181 1.38 14.53 28.34
C GLY A 181 1.84 14.50 26.87
N ILE A 182 1.46 13.49 26.08
CA ILE A 182 1.75 13.44 24.63
C ILE A 182 0.75 14.32 23.85
N ALA A 183 1.24 15.19 22.98
CA ALA A 183 0.48 16.10 22.14
C ALA A 183 0.69 15.83 20.64
N PRO A 184 -0.24 16.27 19.77
CA PRO A 184 -0.02 16.28 18.33
C PRO A 184 1.28 17.02 17.94
N GLY A 185 2.06 16.44 17.04
CA GLY A 185 3.39 16.93 16.66
C GLY A 185 4.54 16.26 17.40
N ASP A 186 4.28 15.60 18.54
CA ASP A 186 5.31 14.84 19.24
C ASP A 186 5.72 13.60 18.44
N ILE A 187 7.01 13.25 18.53
CA ILE A 187 7.55 11.99 18.03
C ILE A 187 7.87 11.11 19.23
N VAL A 188 7.25 9.94 19.30
CA VAL A 188 7.39 9.04 20.44
C VAL A 188 7.72 7.62 19.98
N ASN A 189 8.66 6.99 20.67
CA ASN A 189 8.96 5.57 20.47
C ASN A 189 7.99 4.73 21.31
N ILE A 190 7.37 3.73 20.70
CA ILE A 190 6.52 2.76 21.38
C ILE A 190 7.06 1.34 21.22
N ARG A 191 6.95 0.53 22.27
CA ARG A 191 7.02 -0.93 22.16
C ARG A 191 5.66 -1.45 21.70
N VAL A 192 5.61 -2.01 20.51
CA VAL A 192 4.36 -2.54 19.94
C VAL A 192 3.98 -3.83 20.67
N LEU A 193 2.77 -3.86 21.23
CA LEU A 193 2.24 -5.01 21.99
C LEU A 193 1.18 -5.79 21.22
N GLN A 194 0.42 -5.09 20.40
CA GLN A 194 -0.69 -5.66 19.63
C GLN A 194 -0.71 -5.06 18.23
N ALA A 195 -1.21 -5.86 17.29
CA ALA A 195 -1.43 -5.43 15.92
C ALA A 195 -2.77 -5.99 15.42
N THR A 196 -3.49 -5.18 14.64
CA THR A 196 -4.57 -5.64 13.76
C THR A 196 -4.15 -5.39 12.31
N ALA A 197 -4.97 -5.80 11.33
CA ALA A 197 -4.67 -5.52 9.92
C ALA A 197 -4.45 -4.02 9.62
N GLY A 198 -5.10 -3.12 10.35
CA GLY A 198 -5.07 -1.68 10.08
C GLY A 198 -4.25 -0.82 11.04
N GLN A 199 -3.84 -1.33 12.19
CA GLN A 199 -3.17 -0.51 13.20
C GLN A 199 -2.29 -1.31 14.16
N LEU A 200 -1.33 -0.60 14.75
CA LEU A 200 -0.49 -1.04 15.85
C LEU A 200 -0.99 -0.42 17.16
N THR A 201 -0.73 -1.09 18.27
CA THR A 201 -0.98 -0.56 19.61
C THR A 201 0.21 -0.90 20.50
N GLY A 202 0.72 0.08 21.25
CA GLY A 202 1.89 -0.09 22.09
C GLY A 202 1.92 0.85 23.28
N LEU A 203 2.91 0.66 24.15
CA LEU A 203 3.24 1.56 25.25
C LEU A 203 4.48 2.39 24.87
N PRO A 204 4.68 3.60 25.42
CA PRO A 204 5.95 4.29 25.32
C PRO A 204 7.10 3.35 25.65
N ALA A 205 8.10 3.30 24.78
CA ALA A 205 9.34 2.59 25.05
C ALA A 205 10.08 3.25 26.23
N ALA A 206 10.75 2.45 27.03
CA ALA A 206 11.59 2.93 28.14
C ALA A 206 12.88 3.57 27.62
#